data_AF-A0A415C5G5-F1
#
_entry.id   AF-A0A415C5G5-F1
#
_cell.length_a   1.000
_cell.length_b   1.000
_cell.length_c   1.000
_cell.angle_alpha   90.00
_cell.angle_beta   90.00
_cell.angle_gamma   90.00
#
_symmetry.space_group_name_H-M   'P 1'
#
loop_
_entity.id
_entity.type
_entity.pdbx_description
1 polymer ?
#
loop_
_entity_poly.entity_id
_entity_poly.type
_entity_poly.pdbx_seq_one_letter_code
_entity_poly.pdbx_strand_id
1 'polypeptide(L)'
;MKQSNVIKGTLAVVALVAALVVGVAVHMHSVGSPTAGHSTQNTAKTATETTAKTAESITADYPGYSSAEEGVKAAGLVVTGVPLDSRERILYPEIDFTSGTPETNPQYGLTEDDIDVDALGVPETVTRVRVTKVIKGDAKVGDIIEVAQVGGVDKSGIVRRETSTTLLNEAKASGTAEFLLLLNEYDVVYNAINPISGVLGVDTDGHVTALKSSGESGGIGESLKEYMNAVS
;
A
#
# COMPACT_ATOMS: atom_id res chain seq x y z
N MET A 1 -31.98 -19.67 12.13
CA MET A 1 -31.09 -18.91 13.03
C MET A 1 -29.67 -19.19 12.59
N LYS A 2 -29.04 -18.28 11.84
CA LYS A 2 -27.63 -18.37 11.46
C LYS A 2 -26.84 -17.54 12.45
N GLN A 3 -25.89 -18.19 13.14
CA GLN A 3 -24.93 -17.57 14.05
C GLN A 3 -23.95 -16.76 13.19
N SER A 4 -23.92 -15.44 13.35
CA SER A 4 -22.88 -14.58 12.77
C SER A 4 -21.66 -14.63 13.67
N ASN A 5 -20.57 -15.25 13.20
CA ASN A 5 -19.27 -15.13 13.84
C ASN A 5 -18.70 -13.74 13.49
N VAL A 6 -18.74 -12.83 14.45
CA VAL A 6 -18.03 -11.54 14.39
C VAL A 6 -16.57 -11.83 14.71
N ILE A 7 -15.71 -11.83 13.68
CA ILE A 7 -14.25 -11.82 13.86
C ILE A 7 -13.86 -10.36 14.09
N LYS A 8 -13.53 -10.03 15.34
CA LYS A 8 -13.01 -8.71 15.73
C LYS A 8 -11.55 -8.61 15.29
N GLY A 9 -11.30 -7.97 14.15
CA GLY A 9 -9.95 -7.59 13.72
C GLY A 9 -9.53 -6.29 14.41
N THR A 10 -8.40 -6.31 15.11
CA THR A 10 -7.77 -5.13 15.71
C THR A 10 -7.33 -4.16 14.62
N LEU A 11 -7.75 -2.90 14.73
CA LEU A 11 -7.40 -1.79 13.82
C LEU A 11 -5.91 -1.45 13.97
N ALA A 12 -5.15 -1.39 12.87
CA ALA A 12 -3.79 -0.86 12.88
C ALA A 12 -3.83 0.67 13.04
N VAL A 13 -3.08 1.20 14.00
CA VAL A 13 -3.00 2.65 14.25
C VAL A 13 -1.99 3.25 13.26
N VAL A 14 -2.42 4.23 12.47
CA VAL A 14 -1.59 4.96 11.50
C VAL A 14 -1.21 6.31 12.09
N ALA A 15 0.08 6.66 12.10
CA ALA A 15 0.57 7.98 12.53
C ALA A 15 1.13 8.77 11.33
N LEU A 16 0.70 10.03 11.16
CA LEU A 16 1.15 10.95 10.11
C LEU A 16 2.28 11.87 10.63
N VAL A 17 3.43 11.90 9.97
CA VAL A 17 4.54 12.82 10.27
C VAL A 17 4.84 13.69 9.05
N ALA A 18 4.54 14.99 9.13
CA ALA A 18 4.86 15.95 8.06
C ALA A 18 6.26 16.54 8.25
N ALA A 19 7.11 16.48 7.22
CA ALA A 19 8.43 17.14 7.19
C ALA A 19 8.41 18.34 6.25
N LEU A 20 8.68 19.54 6.79
CA LEU A 20 8.74 20.82 6.07
C LEU A 20 10.16 21.02 5.50
N VAL A 21 10.32 21.16 4.17
CA VAL A 21 11.62 21.47 3.55
C VAL A 21 11.58 22.86 2.91
N VAL A 22 12.46 23.75 3.40
CA VAL A 22 12.67 25.13 2.95
C VAL A 22 13.48 25.15 1.64
N GLY A 23 13.01 25.92 0.66
CA GLY A 23 13.58 25.97 -0.70
C GLY A 23 14.97 26.62 -0.78
N VAL A 24 15.79 26.10 -1.69
CA VAL A 24 17.09 26.68 -2.07
C VAL A 24 16.95 27.43 -3.39
N ALA A 25 17.24 28.73 -3.35
CA ALA A 25 17.30 29.61 -4.53
C ALA A 25 18.61 29.38 -5.32
N VAL A 26 18.50 29.15 -6.64
CA VAL A 26 19.67 29.09 -7.54
C VAL A 26 19.93 30.47 -8.14
N HIS A 27 21.11 31.01 -7.84
CA HIS A 27 21.67 32.23 -8.43
C HIS A 27 21.91 32.08 -9.93
N MET A 28 21.41 33.01 -10.74
CA MET A 28 21.82 33.16 -12.15
C MET A 28 22.97 34.17 -12.27
N HIS A 29 24.07 33.77 -12.89
CA HIS A 29 25.11 34.70 -13.34
C HIS A 29 25.01 34.93 -14.86
N SER A 30 24.63 36.17 -15.20
CA SER A 30 24.88 36.88 -16.46
C SER A 30 26.41 36.94 -16.71
N VAL A 31 27.00 36.95 -17.92
CA VAL A 31 26.87 37.93 -19.02
C VAL A 31 27.60 37.40 -20.28
N GLY A 32 27.15 37.76 -21.48
CA GLY A 32 27.94 37.72 -22.73
C GLY A 32 27.13 37.78 -24.03
N SER A 33 27.17 38.93 -24.72
CA SER A 33 26.54 39.24 -26.03
C SER A 33 27.62 39.77 -27.01
N PRO A 34 27.36 40.07 -28.31
CA PRO A 34 26.42 39.51 -29.31
C PRO A 34 27.08 39.18 -30.67
N THR A 35 26.35 38.55 -31.63
CA THR A 35 26.38 38.86 -33.09
C THR A 35 25.16 38.19 -33.77
N ALA A 36 24.51 38.92 -34.67
CA ALA A 36 23.15 38.72 -35.19
C ALA A 36 23.00 37.69 -36.34
N GLY A 37 21.80 37.11 -36.45
CA GLY A 37 21.32 36.37 -37.64
C GLY A 37 19.89 35.81 -37.45
N HIS A 38 18.97 36.20 -38.32
CA HIS A 38 17.54 35.87 -38.35
C HIS A 38 17.18 34.37 -38.24
N SER A 39 16.14 34.05 -37.45
CA SER A 39 14.93 33.34 -37.91
C SER A 39 13.92 33.22 -36.76
N THR A 40 12.72 33.75 -36.97
CA THR A 40 11.57 33.61 -36.09
C THR A 40 11.02 32.18 -36.17
N GLN A 41 11.28 31.37 -35.15
CA GLN A 41 10.52 30.17 -34.88
C GLN A 41 10.04 30.21 -33.42
N ASN A 42 8.78 30.61 -33.27
CA ASN A 42 8.05 30.58 -32.00
C ASN A 42 7.76 29.12 -31.65
N THR A 43 8.75 28.40 -31.15
CA THR A 43 8.52 27.13 -30.46
C THR A 43 8.17 27.50 -29.03
N ALA A 44 6.87 27.61 -28.74
CA ALA A 44 6.36 27.64 -27.39
C ALA A 44 6.82 26.33 -26.71
N LYS A 45 7.95 26.41 -26.00
CA LYS A 45 8.39 25.37 -25.08
C LYS A 45 7.41 25.44 -23.93
N THR A 46 6.34 24.66 -24.00
CA THR A 46 5.54 24.30 -22.85
C THR A 46 6.50 23.64 -21.87
N ALA A 47 7.03 24.44 -20.96
CA ALA A 47 7.61 23.93 -19.74
C ALA A 47 6.42 23.37 -18.97
N THR A 48 6.16 22.08 -19.15
CA THR A 48 5.40 21.32 -18.17
C THR A 48 6.23 21.40 -16.91
N GLU A 49 5.88 22.33 -16.02
CA GLU A 49 6.28 22.28 -14.63
C GLU A 49 5.67 21.00 -14.06
N THR A 50 6.38 19.88 -14.26
CA THR A 50 6.22 18.71 -13.42
C THR A 50 6.76 19.13 -12.07
N THR A 51 5.94 19.81 -11.27
CA THR A 51 6.14 19.84 -9.82
C THR A 51 6.09 18.37 -9.40
N ALA A 52 7.26 17.77 -9.21
CA ALA A 52 7.35 16.47 -8.57
C ALA A 52 6.67 16.62 -7.22
N LYS A 53 5.45 16.09 -7.10
CA LYS A 53 4.70 16.13 -5.86
C LYS A 53 5.48 15.26 -4.88
N THR A 54 6.23 15.88 -3.99
CA THR A 54 7.00 15.17 -2.96
C THR A 54 6.05 14.25 -2.22
N ALA A 55 6.33 12.95 -2.26
CA ALA A 55 5.53 11.98 -1.55
C ALA A 55 5.70 12.19 -0.04
N GLU A 56 4.60 12.20 0.69
CA GLU A 56 4.58 12.25 2.16
C GLU A 56 4.56 10.83 2.71
N SER A 57 5.32 10.58 3.79
CA SER A 57 5.40 9.26 4.41
C SER A 57 4.31 9.08 5.46
N ILE A 58 3.70 7.90 5.48
CA ILE A 58 2.81 7.42 6.55
C ILE A 58 3.39 6.12 7.12
N THR A 59 3.06 5.80 8.36
CA THR A 59 3.51 4.56 9.01
C THR A 59 2.35 3.94 9.75
N ALA A 60 2.27 2.61 9.70
CA ALA A 60 1.31 1.83 10.46
C ALA A 60 2.03 0.67 11.17
N ASP A 61 1.49 0.29 12.32
CA ASP A 61 2.01 -0.85 13.08
C ASP A 61 1.36 -2.15 12.59
N TYR A 62 2.18 -3.05 12.06
CA TYR A 62 1.76 -4.37 11.58
C TYR A 62 2.31 -5.49 12.47
N PRO A 63 1.59 -6.61 12.62
CA PRO A 63 2.15 -7.81 13.24
C PRO A 63 3.41 -8.27 12.49
N GLY A 64 4.44 -8.65 13.25
CA GLY A 64 5.62 -9.31 12.72
C GLY A 64 5.46 -10.83 12.75
N TYR A 65 6.07 -11.51 11.78
CA TYR A 65 6.08 -12.97 11.68
C TYR A 65 7.53 -13.44 11.54
N SER A 66 7.85 -14.57 12.17
CA SER A 66 9.21 -15.11 12.23
C SER A 66 9.50 -16.20 11.20
N SER A 67 8.46 -16.77 10.58
CA SER A 67 8.59 -17.86 9.61
C SER A 67 7.40 -17.96 8.66
N ALA A 68 7.57 -18.69 7.54
CA ALA A 68 6.51 -18.97 6.58
C ALA A 68 5.36 -19.73 7.23
N GLU A 69 5.64 -20.64 8.16
CA GLU A 69 4.63 -21.36 8.94
C GLU A 69 3.74 -20.40 9.74
N GLU A 70 4.36 -19.44 10.45
CA GLU A 70 3.62 -18.46 11.25
C GLU A 70 2.75 -17.55 10.36
N GLY A 71 3.31 -17.06 9.25
CA GLY A 71 2.58 -16.24 8.29
C GLY A 71 1.42 -16.99 7.62
N VAL A 72 1.66 -18.21 7.14
CA VAL A 72 0.62 -19.06 6.51
C VAL A 72 -0.48 -19.38 7.51
N LYS A 73 -0.15 -19.60 8.78
CA LYS A 73 -1.14 -19.81 9.84
C LYS A 73 -2.01 -18.58 10.06
N ALA A 74 -1.41 -17.38 10.08
CA ALA A 74 -2.09 -16.11 10.30
C ALA A 74 -2.97 -15.65 9.12
N ALA A 75 -2.65 -16.08 7.90
CA ALA A 75 -3.40 -15.73 6.69
C ALA A 75 -4.65 -16.62 6.51
N GLY A 76 -5.78 -16.02 6.13
CA GLY A 76 -6.98 -16.73 5.70
C GLY A 76 -6.90 -17.24 4.26
N LEU A 77 -6.13 -16.55 3.41
CA LEU A 77 -5.90 -16.87 2.01
C LEU A 77 -4.40 -16.76 1.68
N VAL A 78 -3.84 -17.78 1.04
CA VAL A 78 -2.46 -17.76 0.53
C VAL A 78 -2.47 -18.18 -0.93
N VAL A 79 -2.03 -17.29 -1.81
CA VAL A 79 -2.07 -17.50 -3.27
C VAL A 79 -0.82 -16.95 -3.93
N THR A 80 -0.49 -17.47 -5.11
CA THR A 80 0.28 -16.67 -6.07
C THR A 80 -0.64 -16.01 -7.07
N GLY A 81 -0.26 -14.84 -7.57
CA GLY A 81 -1.06 -14.13 -8.55
C GLY A 81 -0.31 -13.05 -9.31
N VAL A 82 -0.91 -12.65 -10.42
CA VAL A 82 -0.41 -11.61 -11.33
C VAL A 82 -1.27 -10.36 -11.17
N PRO A 83 -0.69 -9.19 -10.81
CA PRO A 83 -1.44 -7.95 -10.72
C PRO A 83 -1.94 -7.53 -12.10
N LEU A 84 -3.12 -6.92 -12.15
CA LEU A 84 -3.78 -6.42 -13.35
C LEU A 84 -3.67 -4.89 -13.37
N ASP A 85 -4.77 -4.23 -13.10
CA ASP A 85 -4.95 -2.79 -12.93
C ASP A 85 -5.28 -2.47 -11.46
N SER A 86 -5.07 -1.20 -11.11
CA SER A 86 -5.30 -0.68 -9.77
C SER A 86 -6.15 0.58 -9.80
N ARG A 87 -6.78 0.88 -8.67
CA ARG A 87 -7.52 2.12 -8.43
C ARG A 87 -7.21 2.66 -7.04
N GLU A 88 -7.34 3.97 -6.89
CA GLU A 88 -7.24 4.64 -5.59
C GLU A 88 -8.58 4.51 -4.84
N ARG A 89 -8.50 4.35 -3.51
CA ARG A 89 -9.61 4.36 -2.57
C ARG A 89 -9.18 5.13 -1.32
N ILE A 90 -10.12 5.75 -0.61
CA ILE A 90 -9.87 6.28 0.73
C ILE A 90 -10.55 5.36 1.73
N LEU A 91 -9.77 4.81 2.67
CA LEU A 91 -10.25 4.07 3.82
C LEU A 91 -10.59 5.05 4.94
N TYR A 92 -11.82 4.95 5.45
CA TYR A 92 -12.27 5.73 6.60
C TYR A 92 -12.41 4.83 7.82
N PRO A 93 -12.04 5.33 9.02
CA PRO A 93 -12.35 4.62 10.25
C PRO A 93 -13.86 4.57 10.46
N GLU A 94 -14.34 3.49 11.06
CA GLU A 94 -15.68 3.47 11.66
C GLU A 94 -15.64 4.34 12.93
N ILE A 95 -16.52 5.33 13.00
CA ILE A 95 -16.63 6.24 14.14
C ILE A 95 -17.85 5.86 14.96
N ASP A 96 -17.66 5.63 16.25
CA ASP A 96 -18.76 5.44 17.20
C ASP A 96 -18.83 6.64 18.14
N PHE A 97 -19.88 7.44 17.96
CA PHE A 97 -20.14 8.63 18.78
C PHE A 97 -20.84 8.32 20.10
N THR A 98 -21.30 7.08 20.29
CA THR A 98 -22.34 6.76 21.29
C THR A 98 -21.91 5.74 22.33
N SER A 99 -20.94 4.88 22.02
CA SER A 99 -20.47 3.88 22.97
C SER A 99 -19.21 4.31 23.74
N GLY A 100 -19.07 3.78 24.95
CA GLY A 100 -17.95 4.05 25.84
C GLY A 100 -18.17 5.28 26.73
N THR A 101 -17.06 5.89 27.13
CA THR A 101 -16.98 7.12 27.92
C THR A 101 -15.89 8.01 27.31
N PRO A 102 -15.82 9.32 27.61
CA PRO A 102 -14.75 10.18 27.08
C PRO A 102 -13.32 9.66 27.31
N GLU A 103 -13.08 8.88 28.37
CA GLU A 103 -11.77 8.29 28.69
C GLU A 103 -11.42 7.07 27.82
N THR A 104 -12.43 6.32 27.37
CA THR A 104 -12.25 5.07 26.60
C THR A 104 -12.54 5.26 25.11
N ASN A 105 -13.28 6.32 24.78
CA ASN A 105 -13.61 6.75 23.45
C ASN A 105 -13.61 8.30 23.43
N PRO A 106 -12.52 8.93 22.97
CA PRO A 106 -12.43 10.39 22.87
C PRO A 106 -13.50 11.03 21.97
N GLN A 107 -14.17 10.24 21.13
CA GLN A 107 -15.23 10.69 20.22
C GLN A 107 -16.64 10.56 20.85
N TYR A 108 -16.75 10.02 22.07
CA TYR A 108 -18.03 9.88 22.76
C TYR A 108 -18.72 11.24 22.99
N GLY A 109 -19.97 11.35 22.56
CA GLY A 109 -20.79 12.55 22.70
C GLY A 109 -20.51 13.64 21.67
N LEU A 110 -19.58 13.41 20.73
CA LEU A 110 -19.42 14.25 19.54
C LEU A 110 -20.48 13.92 18.49
N THR A 111 -20.56 14.78 17.48
CA THR A 111 -21.34 14.57 16.26
C THR A 111 -20.43 14.56 15.03
N GLU A 112 -20.93 14.16 13.87
CA GLU A 112 -20.18 14.23 12.61
C GLU A 112 -19.70 15.65 12.30
N ASP A 113 -20.49 16.68 12.66
CA ASP A 113 -20.12 18.08 12.45
C ASP A 113 -18.94 18.53 13.34
N ASP A 114 -18.66 17.80 14.42
CA ASP A 114 -17.56 18.11 15.35
C ASP A 114 -16.22 17.50 14.89
N ILE A 115 -16.22 16.66 13.85
CA ILE A 115 -15.03 15.95 13.35
C ILE A 115 -14.81 16.22 11.86
N ASP A 116 -13.58 16.55 11.50
CA ASP A 116 -13.18 16.54 10.09
C ASP A 116 -12.97 15.07 9.64
N VAL A 117 -14.06 14.42 9.24
CA VAL A 117 -14.05 13.02 8.79
C VAL A 117 -13.15 12.85 7.56
N ASP A 118 -13.07 13.87 6.69
CA ASP A 118 -12.23 13.84 5.50
C ASP A 118 -10.74 13.81 5.84
N ALA A 119 -10.34 14.47 6.93
CA ALA A 119 -8.96 14.43 7.43
C ALA A 119 -8.56 13.07 8.04
N LEU A 120 -9.53 12.21 8.38
CA LEU A 120 -9.27 10.87 8.92
C LEU A 120 -9.03 9.81 7.84
N GLY A 121 -9.25 10.14 6.57
CA GLY A 121 -9.11 9.22 5.46
C GLY A 121 -7.65 8.80 5.21
N VAL A 122 -7.43 7.49 5.07
CA VAL A 122 -6.14 6.92 4.66
C VAL A 122 -6.23 6.47 3.20
N PRO A 123 -5.37 6.96 2.30
CA PRO A 123 -5.39 6.50 0.92
C PRO A 123 -4.88 5.05 0.81
N GLU A 124 -5.53 4.30 -0.06
CA GLU A 124 -5.19 2.93 -0.41
C GLU A 124 -5.20 2.75 -1.92
N THR A 125 -4.24 1.96 -2.40
CA THR A 125 -4.23 1.46 -3.77
C THR A 125 -4.81 0.05 -3.77
N VAL A 126 -5.97 -0.11 -4.40
CA VAL A 126 -6.62 -1.42 -4.57
C VAL A 126 -6.23 -1.99 -5.92
N THR A 127 -5.54 -3.13 -5.90
CA THR A 127 -5.05 -3.81 -7.09
C THR A 127 -5.84 -5.08 -7.35
N ARG A 128 -6.34 -5.24 -8.57
CA ARG A 128 -6.93 -6.51 -9.01
C ARG A 128 -5.81 -7.50 -9.29
N VAL A 129 -5.89 -8.70 -8.72
CA VAL A 129 -4.89 -9.76 -8.89
C VAL A 129 -5.57 -11.00 -9.45
N ARG A 130 -5.03 -11.54 -10.55
CA ARG A 130 -5.45 -12.84 -11.06
C ARG A 130 -4.70 -13.93 -10.34
N VAL A 131 -5.42 -14.82 -9.67
CA VAL A 131 -4.87 -15.98 -8.97
C VAL A 131 -4.30 -16.98 -9.98
N THR A 132 -3.04 -17.36 -9.79
CA THR A 132 -2.32 -18.34 -10.62
C THR A 132 -2.08 -19.65 -9.88
N LYS A 133 -1.95 -19.61 -8.55
CA LYS A 133 -1.91 -20.79 -7.67
C LYS A 133 -2.61 -20.50 -6.36
N VAL A 134 -3.25 -21.53 -5.79
CA VAL A 134 -3.83 -21.48 -4.45
C VAL A 134 -3.02 -22.40 -3.53
N ILE A 135 -2.56 -21.85 -2.41
CA ILE A 135 -1.79 -22.57 -1.39
C ILE A 135 -2.69 -22.86 -0.17
N LYS A 136 -3.49 -21.88 0.27
CA LYS A 136 -4.45 -21.98 1.37
C LYS A 136 -5.67 -21.11 1.07
N GLY A 137 -6.87 -21.52 1.52
CA GLY A 137 -8.12 -20.77 1.39
C GLY A 137 -9.01 -21.22 0.22
N ASP A 138 -10.15 -20.57 0.05
CA ASP A 138 -11.24 -21.04 -0.83
C ASP A 138 -11.21 -20.50 -2.28
N ALA A 139 -10.25 -19.62 -2.58
CA ALA A 139 -10.06 -19.10 -3.93
C ALA A 139 -9.74 -20.21 -4.94
N LYS A 140 -9.87 -19.88 -6.23
CA LYS A 140 -9.58 -20.79 -7.35
C LYS A 140 -8.59 -20.13 -8.29
N VAL A 141 -7.81 -20.97 -8.97
CA VAL A 141 -6.95 -20.50 -10.06
C VAL A 141 -7.83 -19.86 -11.14
N GLY A 142 -7.45 -18.65 -11.56
CA GLY A 142 -8.21 -17.82 -12.49
C GLY A 142 -9.12 -16.79 -11.85
N ASP A 143 -9.42 -16.91 -10.54
CA ASP A 143 -10.19 -15.90 -9.82
C ASP A 143 -9.48 -14.54 -9.86
N ILE A 144 -10.27 -13.47 -9.84
CA ILE A 144 -9.77 -12.10 -9.69
C ILE A 144 -10.14 -11.64 -8.29
N ILE A 145 -9.13 -11.46 -7.45
CA ILE A 145 -9.27 -10.92 -6.10
C ILE A 145 -8.84 -9.44 -6.09
N GLU A 146 -9.33 -8.69 -5.12
CA GLU A 146 -8.90 -7.32 -4.89
C GLU A 146 -8.02 -7.25 -3.65
N VAL A 147 -6.82 -6.67 -3.80
CA VAL A 147 -5.85 -6.52 -2.72
C VAL A 147 -5.65 -5.03 -2.47
N ALA A 148 -6.01 -4.57 -1.27
CA ALA A 148 -5.78 -3.20 -0.85
C ALA A 148 -4.40 -3.07 -0.17
N GLN A 149 -3.71 -1.99 -0.48
CA GLN A 149 -2.43 -1.63 0.12
C GLN A 149 -2.46 -0.16 0.53
N VAL A 150 -2.05 0.12 1.77
CA VAL A 150 -1.97 1.48 2.29
C VAL A 150 -0.94 2.29 1.51
N GLY A 151 -1.33 3.50 1.12
CA GLY A 151 -0.57 4.37 0.23
C GLY A 151 -1.25 4.54 -1.13
N GLY A 152 -0.89 5.61 -1.82
CA GLY A 152 -1.58 6.05 -3.02
C GLY A 152 -1.75 7.56 -3.03
N VAL A 153 -2.86 8.04 -3.58
CA VAL A 153 -3.15 9.48 -3.71
C VAL A 153 -4.33 9.84 -2.81
N ASP A 154 -4.15 10.81 -1.91
CA ASP A 154 -5.23 11.30 -1.05
C ASP A 154 -6.21 12.23 -1.80
N LYS A 155 -7.30 12.65 -1.13
CA LYS A 155 -8.31 13.55 -1.72
C LYS A 155 -7.76 14.91 -2.16
N SER A 156 -6.68 15.38 -1.53
CA SER A 156 -5.95 16.61 -1.88
C SER A 156 -4.96 16.40 -3.03
N GLY A 157 -4.94 15.18 -3.58
CA GLY A 157 -4.06 14.72 -4.63
C GLY A 157 -2.63 14.44 -4.16
N ILE A 158 -2.32 14.52 -2.86
CA ILE A 158 -0.98 14.31 -2.33
C ILE A 158 -0.66 12.82 -2.37
N VAL A 159 0.53 12.49 -2.84
CA VAL A 159 1.01 11.10 -2.85
C VAL A 159 1.43 10.75 -1.43
N ARG A 160 0.78 9.75 -0.84
CA ARG A 160 1.07 9.20 0.48
C ARG A 160 1.71 7.83 0.32
N ARG A 161 2.82 7.60 1.01
CA ARG A 161 3.59 6.36 0.93
C ARG A 161 3.74 5.75 2.31
N GLU A 162 3.24 4.53 2.47
CA GLU A 162 3.49 3.80 3.69
C GLU A 162 4.94 3.27 3.72
N THR A 163 5.60 3.47 4.85
CA THR A 163 7.03 3.23 5.02
C THR A 163 7.44 1.78 4.72
N SER A 164 6.57 0.81 4.97
CA SER A 164 6.83 -0.62 4.80
C SER A 164 6.30 -1.19 3.49
N THR A 165 5.48 -0.43 2.77
CA THR A 165 4.75 -0.91 1.59
C THR A 165 5.48 -0.57 0.30
N THR A 166 5.57 -1.57 -0.58
CA THR A 166 5.77 -1.38 -2.03
C THR A 166 4.47 -1.79 -2.73
N LEU A 167 3.90 -0.90 -3.54
CA LEU A 167 2.62 -1.19 -4.19
C LEU A 167 2.80 -2.24 -5.32
N LEU A 168 1.81 -3.13 -5.48
CA LEU A 168 1.81 -4.21 -6.47
C LEU A 168 1.91 -3.68 -7.90
N ASN A 169 1.23 -2.58 -8.22
CA ASN A 169 1.30 -1.93 -9.53
C ASN A 169 2.70 -1.37 -9.83
N GLU A 170 3.37 -0.81 -8.82
CA GLU A 170 4.72 -0.27 -8.93
C GLU A 170 5.74 -1.40 -9.08
N ALA A 171 5.68 -2.43 -8.23
CA ALA A 171 6.55 -3.59 -8.32
C ALA A 171 6.38 -4.32 -9.66
N LYS A 172 5.15 -4.41 -10.18
CA LYS A 172 4.87 -4.93 -11.52
C LYS A 172 5.50 -4.07 -12.61
N ALA A 173 5.35 -2.75 -12.54
CA ALA A 173 5.98 -1.83 -13.49
C ALA A 173 7.52 -1.90 -13.44
N SER A 174 8.10 -2.26 -12.29
CA SER A 174 9.53 -2.50 -12.10
C SER A 174 10.01 -3.89 -12.55
N GLY A 175 9.11 -4.78 -13.01
CA GLY A 175 9.46 -6.05 -13.63
C GLY A 175 9.12 -7.31 -12.83
N THR A 176 8.53 -7.19 -11.63
CA THR A 176 8.06 -8.37 -10.89
C THR A 176 6.75 -8.87 -11.50
N ALA A 177 6.75 -10.06 -12.08
CA ALA A 177 5.60 -10.57 -12.83
C ALA A 177 4.55 -11.28 -11.96
N GLU A 178 5.00 -12.01 -10.94
CA GLU A 178 4.16 -12.84 -10.07
C GLU A 178 4.50 -12.56 -8.60
N PHE A 179 3.48 -12.66 -7.76
CA PHE A 179 3.58 -12.35 -6.34
C PHE A 179 2.95 -13.47 -5.51
N LEU A 180 3.58 -13.80 -4.40
CA LEU A 180 3.02 -14.59 -3.32
C LEU A 180 2.36 -13.62 -2.34
N LEU A 181 1.09 -13.89 -2.03
CA LEU A 181 0.23 -13.05 -1.22
C LEU A 181 -0.32 -13.84 -0.04
N LEU A 182 -0.06 -13.34 1.16
CA LEU A 182 -0.62 -13.87 2.41
C LEU A 182 -1.64 -12.87 2.93
N LEU A 183 -2.91 -13.23 2.86
CA LEU A 183 -4.03 -12.31 2.88
C LEU A 183 -5.07 -12.66 3.95
N ASN A 184 -5.71 -11.63 4.48
CA ASN A 184 -6.94 -11.71 5.26
C ASN A 184 -8.01 -10.83 4.62
N GLU A 185 -9.25 -11.31 4.64
CA GLU A 185 -10.40 -10.56 4.13
C GLU A 185 -10.81 -9.51 5.16
N TYR A 186 -10.95 -8.27 4.71
CA TYR A 186 -11.49 -7.17 5.49
C TYR A 186 -12.57 -6.50 4.66
N ASP A 187 -13.81 -6.58 5.13
CA ASP A 187 -15.00 -6.20 4.38
C ASP A 187 -15.14 -7.00 3.07
N VAL A 188 -14.81 -6.40 1.92
CA VAL A 188 -14.90 -7.03 0.58
C VAL A 188 -13.58 -7.05 -0.18
N VAL A 189 -12.48 -6.65 0.47
CA VAL A 189 -11.13 -6.68 -0.12
C VAL A 189 -10.17 -7.46 0.76
N TYR A 190 -9.11 -7.97 0.16
CA TYR A 190 -8.03 -8.58 0.91
C TYR A 190 -6.98 -7.57 1.31
N ASN A 191 -6.47 -7.69 2.54
CA ASN A 191 -5.28 -7.01 3.01
C ASN A 191 -4.19 -8.05 3.27
N ALA A 192 -2.94 -7.67 3.00
CA ALA A 192 -1.81 -8.50 3.41
C ALA A 192 -1.73 -8.58 4.94
N ILE A 193 -1.35 -9.74 5.47
CA ILE A 193 -1.11 -9.92 6.92
C ILE A 193 -0.04 -8.96 7.47
N ASN A 194 0.85 -8.51 6.58
CA ASN A 194 1.92 -7.54 6.78
C ASN A 194 2.41 -7.08 5.39
N PRO A 195 2.74 -5.81 5.15
CA PRO A 195 3.16 -5.31 3.84
C PRO A 195 4.52 -5.85 3.34
N ILE A 196 5.42 -6.23 4.25
CA ILE A 196 6.74 -6.79 3.93
C ILE A 196 6.66 -8.31 3.82
N SER A 197 6.07 -8.97 4.82
CA SER A 197 6.05 -10.43 4.90
C SER A 197 4.90 -11.09 4.13
N GLY A 198 3.85 -10.32 3.80
CA GLY A 198 2.65 -10.83 3.12
C GLY A 198 2.53 -10.46 1.65
N VAL A 199 3.47 -9.66 1.12
CA VAL A 199 3.54 -9.29 -0.29
C VAL A 199 4.95 -9.54 -0.81
N LEU A 200 5.14 -10.67 -1.47
CA LEU A 200 6.46 -11.17 -1.85
C LEU A 200 6.51 -11.35 -3.36
N GLY A 201 7.58 -10.89 -4.00
CA GLY A 201 7.86 -11.20 -5.40
C GLY A 201 8.24 -12.67 -5.55
N VAL A 202 7.82 -13.28 -6.66
CA VAL A 202 8.12 -14.67 -7.03
C VAL A 202 8.89 -14.67 -8.34
N ASP A 203 10.05 -15.31 -8.37
CA ASP A 203 10.81 -15.51 -9.62
C ASP A 203 10.44 -16.82 -10.33
N THR A 204 11.06 -17.07 -11.48
CA THR A 204 10.78 -18.25 -12.31
C THR A 204 11.20 -19.57 -11.67
N ASP A 205 12.12 -19.53 -10.71
CA ASP A 205 12.62 -20.70 -9.98
C ASP A 205 11.79 -20.96 -8.70
N GLY A 206 10.86 -20.07 -8.38
CA GLY A 206 10.00 -20.14 -7.22
C GLY A 206 10.65 -19.62 -5.94
N HIS A 207 11.75 -18.86 -6.05
CA HIS A 207 12.26 -18.09 -4.93
C HIS A 207 11.30 -16.94 -4.62
N VAL A 208 11.18 -16.64 -3.33
CA VAL A 208 10.36 -15.53 -2.87
C VAL A 208 11.23 -14.44 -2.27
N THR A 209 10.85 -13.18 -2.48
CA THR A 209 11.63 -12.05 -1.96
C THR A 209 10.70 -10.92 -1.54
N ALA A 210 10.95 -10.32 -0.38
CA ALA A 210 10.21 -9.13 0.02
C ALA A 210 10.47 -7.96 -0.94
N LEU A 211 9.41 -7.27 -1.33
CA LEU A 211 9.51 -6.15 -2.28
C LEU A 211 10.27 -4.94 -1.72
N LYS A 212 10.34 -4.85 -0.39
CA LYS A 212 11.14 -3.87 0.34
C LYS A 212 12.00 -4.63 1.33
N SER A 213 13.31 -4.63 1.12
CA SER A 213 14.26 -5.20 2.09
C SER A 213 14.71 -4.10 3.05
N SER A 214 14.54 -4.33 4.35
CA SER A 214 15.11 -3.51 5.43
C SER A 214 16.61 -3.76 5.66
N GLY A 215 17.29 -4.47 4.76
CA GLY A 215 18.72 -4.82 4.89
C GLY A 215 18.99 -6.22 5.44
N GLU A 216 17.99 -6.90 6.00
CA GLU A 216 17.97 -8.36 6.15
C GLU A 216 17.04 -8.92 5.05
N SER A 217 17.20 -10.20 4.69
CA SER A 217 16.31 -10.89 3.75
C SER A 217 14.87 -10.82 4.27
N GLY A 218 14.13 -9.78 3.89
CA GLY A 218 12.91 -9.35 4.59
C GLY A 218 11.70 -10.26 4.43
N GLY A 219 11.83 -11.35 3.67
CA GLY A 219 10.81 -12.38 3.59
C GLY A 219 10.87 -13.29 4.82
N ILE A 220 9.73 -13.83 5.23
CA ILE A 220 9.63 -14.81 6.33
C ILE A 220 9.88 -16.25 5.87
N GLY A 221 10.36 -16.42 4.65
CA GLY A 221 10.69 -17.68 3.99
C GLY A 221 11.34 -17.39 2.64
N GLU A 222 11.96 -18.41 2.04
CA GLU A 222 12.85 -18.23 0.88
C GLU A 222 12.29 -18.80 -0.43
N SER A 223 11.30 -19.70 -0.36
CA SER A 223 10.75 -20.35 -1.56
C SER A 223 9.27 -20.65 -1.44
N LEU A 224 8.57 -20.70 -2.59
CA LEU A 224 7.16 -21.13 -2.65
C LEU A 224 6.93 -22.50 -2.00
N LYS A 225 7.92 -23.40 -2.11
CA LYS A 225 7.85 -24.75 -1.53
C LYS A 225 7.71 -24.70 -0.01
N GLU A 226 8.36 -23.73 0.63
CA GLU A 226 8.28 -23.53 2.09
C GLU A 226 6.85 -23.18 2.52
N TYR A 227 6.23 -22.19 1.86
CA TYR A 227 4.85 -21.79 2.12
C TYR A 227 3.84 -22.90 1.81
N MET A 228 4.11 -23.73 0.79
CA MET A 228 3.28 -24.91 0.49
C MET A 228 3.37 -25.98 1.58
N ASN A 229 4.54 -26.19 2.17
CA ASN A 229 4.72 -27.17 3.25
C ASN A 229 4.12 -26.70 4.59
N ALA A 230 3.93 -25.39 4.74
CA ALA A 230 3.37 -24.76 5.94
C ALA A 230 1.85 -24.90 6.11
N VAL A 231 1.13 -25.54 5.17
CA VAL A 231 -0.34 -25.68 5.18
C VAL A 231 -0.84 -26.87 6.03
N SER A 232 -0.03 -27.35 6.97
CA SER A 232 -0.34 -28.52 7.82
C SER A 232 -1.55 -28.33 8.74
#